data_AF-A0A7X3VF31-F1
#
_entry.id   AF-A0A7X3VF31-F1
#
_cell.length_a   1.000
_cell.length_b   1.000
_cell.length_c   1.000
_cell.angle_alpha   90.00
_cell.angle_beta   90.00
_cell.angle_gamma   90.00
#
_symmetry.space_group_name_H-M   'P 1'
#
loop_
_entity.id
_entity.type
_entity.pdbx_description
1 polymer ?
#
loop_
_entity_poly.entity_id
_entity_poly.type
_entity_poly.pdbx_seq_one_letter_code
_entity_poly.pdbx_strand_id
1 'polypeptide(L)'
;MNELKTTILFGVTAAVLATAAMVIDPGAATPDVFSDQGEAFYPDFTDPQAPKAIEVVDYDEATATARPLKVEFAEGTWRVPSHFNYPADAEDRLANTAAALMELRKDAIVSDRVEEHGDYGVIDPFAEGELSLEGRGQRVTLKDENDATLADFIVGRKVDGKPNRRYMRVPTQKRVYEVETSADVSAQFEDWIETDLLKTSAGDIRRVLVNRYSINERMGRLENQERLVLTKKDDKWTMSGGGAPDTSKMNDLTGALDSLKIVDVQPKPQNLTEVLKGTAGTAISRQSQVSLRQKGFFVTRRGLLANEGEIVVDSKNGLQYTLRFGEIASSAPSADSADGSSDEDGEGERRYLFITVDYSDARAKQYNDGEEPDAAGKELADELRNRFADWYYVISGADFNKLRPRRRDLRG
;
A
#
# COMPACT_ATOMS: atom_id res chain seq x y z
N MET A 1 68.11 28.91 13.96
CA MET A 1 68.00 27.45 13.82
C MET A 1 67.20 26.79 14.98
N ASN A 2 66.12 27.41 15.48
CA ASN A 2 65.35 26.87 16.63
C ASN A 2 63.86 26.64 16.35
N GLU A 3 63.26 27.30 15.36
CA GLU A 3 61.83 27.16 15.08
C GLU A 3 61.51 25.84 14.38
N LEU A 4 62.33 25.43 13.41
CA LEU A 4 62.11 24.19 12.64
C LEU A 4 62.23 22.92 13.51
N LYS A 5 63.09 22.94 14.54
CA LYS A 5 63.17 21.85 15.54
C LYS A 5 61.92 21.79 16.42
N THR A 6 61.36 22.95 16.73
CA THR A 6 60.17 23.07 17.59
C THR A 6 58.92 22.58 16.85
N THR A 7 58.79 22.92 15.56
CA THR A 7 57.69 22.41 14.70
C THR A 7 57.74 20.90 14.50
N ILE A 8 58.93 20.33 14.27
CA ILE A 8 59.09 18.88 14.14
C ILE A 8 58.74 18.16 15.46
N LEU A 9 59.14 18.73 16.60
CA LEU A 9 58.82 18.17 17.92
C LEU A 9 57.31 18.15 18.16
N PHE A 10 56.59 19.22 17.82
CA PHE A 10 55.13 19.24 17.94
C PHE A 10 54.43 18.28 16.99
N GLY A 11 54.93 18.12 15.76
CA GLY A 11 54.40 17.15 14.80
C GLY A 11 54.54 15.71 15.28
N VAL A 12 55.71 15.35 15.82
CA VAL A 12 55.94 14.01 16.39
C VAL A 12 55.08 13.78 17.63
N THR A 13 54.94 14.78 18.49
CA THR A 13 54.11 14.68 19.71
C THR A 13 52.64 14.50 19.35
N ALA A 14 52.13 15.23 18.36
CA ALA A 14 50.75 15.08 17.87
C ALA A 14 50.52 13.69 17.25
N ALA A 15 51.47 13.19 16.46
CA ALA A 15 51.38 11.84 15.89
C ALA A 15 51.35 10.77 16.99
N VAL A 16 52.22 10.87 18.00
CA VAL A 16 52.26 9.95 19.14
C VAL A 16 50.94 9.97 19.91
N LEU A 17 50.39 11.15 20.20
CA LEU A 17 49.10 11.30 20.88
C LEU A 17 47.94 10.74 20.06
N ALA A 18 47.93 10.92 18.73
CA ALA A 18 46.91 10.35 17.85
C ALA A 18 46.97 8.81 17.81
N THR A 19 48.17 8.23 17.73
CA THR A 19 48.34 6.77 17.85
C THR A 19 47.99 6.25 19.24
N ALA A 20 48.34 6.99 20.30
CA ALA A 20 47.98 6.61 21.66
C ALA A 20 46.47 6.65 21.86
N ALA A 21 45.77 7.64 21.29
CA ALA A 21 44.31 7.72 21.32
C ALA A 21 43.66 6.54 20.57
N MET A 22 44.17 6.15 19.40
CA MET A 22 43.68 4.96 18.68
C MET A 22 43.94 3.64 19.43
N VAL A 23 45.00 3.55 20.23
CA VAL A 23 45.34 2.33 20.99
C VAL A 23 44.62 2.28 22.35
N ILE A 24 44.34 3.44 22.95
CA ILE A 24 43.74 3.58 24.28
C ILE A 24 42.22 3.76 24.20
N ASP A 25 41.62 3.93 23.02
CA ASP A 25 40.17 3.98 22.86
C ASP A 25 39.54 2.74 23.50
N PRO A 26 38.99 2.83 24.71
CA PRO A 26 38.38 1.71 25.36
C PRO A 26 37.03 1.60 24.66
N GLY A 27 36.96 0.77 23.62
CA GLY A 27 35.69 0.38 23.01
C GLY A 27 34.73 0.08 24.15
N ALA A 28 33.55 0.72 24.12
CA ALA A 28 32.64 0.82 25.25
C ALA A 28 32.35 -0.55 25.87
N ALA A 29 33.15 -0.96 26.85
CA ALA A 29 32.95 -2.20 27.57
C ALA A 29 31.86 -1.93 28.60
N THR A 30 30.61 -2.13 28.19
CA THR A 30 29.50 -2.25 29.14
C THR A 30 29.82 -3.41 30.08
N PRO A 31 29.97 -3.18 31.40
CA PRO A 31 30.17 -4.27 32.34
C PRO A 31 29.00 -5.27 32.23
N ASP A 32 29.30 -6.57 32.16
CA ASP A 32 28.32 -7.69 32.06
C ASP A 32 27.15 -7.60 33.09
N VAL A 33 27.32 -6.81 34.16
CA VAL A 33 26.35 -6.59 35.22
C VAL A 33 25.12 -5.75 34.79
N PHE A 34 25.18 -5.07 33.63
CA PHE A 34 24.06 -4.28 33.07
C PHE A 34 23.57 -4.80 31.70
N SER A 35 23.91 -6.05 31.37
CA SER A 35 23.51 -6.67 30.12
C SER A 35 22.11 -7.28 30.27
N ASP A 36 21.14 -6.70 29.57
CA ASP A 36 19.80 -7.26 29.37
C ASP A 36 19.71 -8.10 28.09
N GLN A 37 20.86 -8.51 27.57
CA GLN A 37 20.98 -9.31 26.36
C GLN A 37 20.30 -10.68 26.54
N GLY A 38 19.53 -11.09 25.53
CA GLY A 38 18.74 -12.32 25.53
C GLY A 38 17.37 -12.24 26.22
N GLU A 39 17.11 -11.17 26.98
CA GLU A 39 15.78 -10.89 27.51
C GLU A 39 14.80 -10.51 26.39
N ALA A 40 13.51 -10.74 26.65
CA ALA A 40 12.45 -10.22 25.78
C ALA A 40 12.38 -8.70 25.88
N PHE A 41 11.93 -8.04 24.82
CA PHE A 41 11.67 -6.59 24.86
C PHE A 41 10.50 -6.24 25.80
N TYR A 42 9.45 -7.05 25.76
CA TYR A 42 8.21 -6.86 26.53
C TYR A 42 7.82 -8.17 27.23
N PRO A 43 8.37 -8.48 28.42
CA PRO A 43 8.12 -9.75 29.11
C PRO A 43 6.65 -10.01 29.49
N ASP A 44 5.86 -8.95 29.67
CA ASP A 44 4.43 -9.05 30.01
C ASP A 44 3.55 -9.34 28.78
N PHE A 45 4.07 -9.10 27.57
CA PHE A 45 3.38 -9.44 26.33
C PHE A 45 3.58 -10.92 26.01
N THR A 46 2.57 -11.74 26.32
CA THR A 46 2.66 -13.21 26.29
C THR A 46 1.60 -13.89 25.42
N ASP A 47 0.64 -13.12 24.90
CA ASP A 47 -0.43 -13.59 24.03
C ASP A 47 -0.44 -12.81 22.71
N PRO A 48 -0.08 -13.44 21.58
CA PRO A 48 -0.05 -12.77 20.28
C PRO A 48 -1.44 -12.42 19.72
N GLN A 49 -2.53 -12.92 20.32
CA GLN A 49 -3.91 -12.60 19.95
C GLN A 49 -4.52 -11.46 20.79
N ALA A 50 -3.82 -11.02 21.84
CA ALA A 50 -4.23 -9.91 22.69
C ALA A 50 -4.34 -8.56 21.94
N PRO A 51 -3.48 -8.23 20.96
CA PRO A 51 -3.60 -6.96 20.25
C PRO A 51 -4.93 -6.82 19.51
N LYS A 52 -5.62 -5.71 19.75
CA LYS A 52 -6.81 -5.26 19.01
C LYS A 52 -6.57 -4.01 18.20
N ALA A 53 -5.37 -3.42 18.29
CA ALA A 53 -4.93 -2.40 17.36
C ALA A 53 -3.42 -2.46 17.12
N ILE A 54 -3.03 -2.01 15.93
CA ILE A 54 -1.65 -1.72 15.57
C ILE A 54 -1.58 -0.31 15.00
N GLU A 55 -0.59 0.45 15.47
CA GLU A 55 -0.23 1.76 14.97
C GLU A 55 1.18 1.67 14.39
N VAL A 56 1.31 1.88 13.09
CA VAL A 56 2.60 1.88 12.38
C VAL A 56 2.83 3.27 11.83
N VAL A 57 3.98 3.85 12.11
CA VAL A 57 4.33 5.18 11.68
C VAL A 57 5.63 5.08 10.92
N ASP A 58 5.51 5.25 9.62
CA ASP A 58 6.66 5.33 8.72
C ASP A 58 7.06 6.79 8.50
N TYR A 59 8.29 7.02 8.09
CA TYR A 59 8.81 8.37 7.83
C TYR A 59 9.42 8.44 6.44
N ASP A 60 8.90 9.35 5.63
CA ASP A 60 9.48 9.65 4.33
C ASP A 60 10.52 10.77 4.49
N GLU A 61 11.80 10.38 4.35
CA GLU A 61 12.94 11.31 4.43
C GLU A 61 12.96 12.32 3.29
N ALA A 62 12.49 11.95 2.09
CA ALA A 62 12.51 12.82 0.92
C ALA A 62 11.50 13.97 1.04
N THR A 63 10.33 13.69 1.63
CA THR A 63 9.28 14.69 1.84
C THR A 63 9.27 15.27 3.26
N ALA A 64 10.08 14.72 4.16
CA ALA A 64 10.09 15.00 5.59
C ALA A 64 8.71 14.82 6.26
N THR A 65 7.94 13.81 5.84
CA THR A 65 6.57 13.57 6.35
C THR A 65 6.42 12.21 7.03
N ALA A 66 5.83 12.20 8.22
CA ALA A 66 5.37 10.99 8.87
C ALA A 66 4.08 10.46 8.21
N ARG A 67 4.00 9.15 8.03
CA ARG A 67 2.87 8.42 7.44
C ARG A 67 2.30 7.46 8.48
N PRO A 68 1.40 7.95 9.36
CA PRO A 68 0.77 7.11 10.35
C PRO A 68 -0.32 6.25 9.71
N LEU A 69 -0.27 4.97 9.98
CA LEU A 69 -1.30 4.00 9.71
C LEU A 69 -1.79 3.42 11.04
N LYS A 70 -3.10 3.36 11.20
CA LYS A 70 -3.74 2.66 12.31
C LYS A 70 -4.70 1.63 11.77
N VAL A 71 -4.65 0.42 12.31
CA VAL A 71 -5.61 -0.65 12.10
C VAL A 71 -6.13 -1.09 13.45
N GLU A 72 -7.45 -1.16 13.60
CA GLU A 72 -8.09 -1.52 14.87
C GLU A 72 -9.31 -2.42 14.66
N PHE A 73 -9.57 -3.27 15.65
CA PHE A 73 -10.80 -4.04 15.77
C PHE A 73 -11.79 -3.26 16.63
N ALA A 74 -12.88 -2.80 16.01
CA ALA A 74 -13.92 -2.06 16.71
C ALA A 74 -15.28 -2.32 16.07
N GLU A 75 -16.32 -2.35 16.90
CA GLU A 75 -17.70 -2.66 16.46
C GLU A 75 -17.83 -4.02 15.75
N GLY A 76 -16.97 -4.99 16.12
CA GLY A 76 -17.01 -6.36 15.58
C GLY A 76 -16.36 -6.53 14.21
N THR A 77 -15.66 -5.52 13.70
CA THR A 77 -14.93 -5.60 12.42
C THR A 77 -13.57 -4.92 12.49
N TRP A 78 -12.64 -5.38 11.66
CA TRP A 78 -11.36 -4.70 11.46
C TRP A 78 -11.55 -3.48 10.55
N ARG A 79 -10.94 -2.37 10.93
CA ARG A 79 -11.02 -1.11 10.17
C ARG A 79 -9.72 -0.35 10.19
N VAL A 80 -9.56 0.54 9.21
CA VAL A 80 -8.43 1.45 9.07
C VAL A 80 -8.90 2.90 9.32
N PRO A 81 -8.83 3.44 10.56
CA PRO A 81 -9.34 4.78 10.87
C PRO A 81 -8.67 5.89 10.07
N SER A 82 -7.37 5.74 9.79
CA SER A 82 -6.61 6.67 8.94
C SER A 82 -7.15 6.78 7.51
N HIS A 83 -7.90 5.78 7.04
CA HIS A 83 -8.56 5.75 5.73
C HIS A 83 -10.09 5.66 5.89
N PHE A 84 -10.66 6.61 6.64
CA PHE A 84 -12.11 6.77 6.78
C PHE A 84 -12.84 5.56 7.36
N ASN A 85 -12.18 4.76 8.21
CA ASN A 85 -12.69 3.49 8.73
C ASN A 85 -12.97 2.45 7.64
N TYR A 86 -12.15 2.42 6.58
CA TYR A 86 -12.27 1.40 5.54
C TYR A 86 -12.14 0.00 6.15
N PRO A 87 -12.99 -0.98 5.78
CA PRO A 87 -12.91 -2.34 6.28
C PRO A 87 -11.56 -2.99 5.95
N ALA A 88 -10.94 -3.60 6.94
CA ALA A 88 -9.66 -4.29 6.83
C ALA A 88 -9.83 -5.80 6.91
N ASP A 89 -8.86 -6.54 6.37
CA ASP A 89 -8.70 -7.97 6.58
C ASP A 89 -7.39 -8.20 7.32
N ALA A 90 -7.40 -7.83 8.60
CA ALA A 90 -6.19 -7.63 9.39
C ALA A 90 -5.93 -8.71 10.44
N GLU A 91 -6.87 -9.64 10.66
CA GLU A 91 -6.81 -10.59 11.77
C GLU A 91 -5.54 -11.45 11.72
N ASP A 92 -5.37 -12.19 10.62
CA ASP A 92 -4.22 -13.08 10.44
C ASP A 92 -2.90 -12.30 10.36
N ARG A 93 -2.87 -11.18 9.64
CA ARG A 93 -1.66 -10.36 9.50
C ARG A 93 -1.23 -9.77 10.84
N LEU A 94 -2.17 -9.23 11.62
CA LEU A 94 -1.86 -8.66 12.93
C LEU A 94 -1.39 -9.75 13.89
N ALA A 95 -2.08 -10.89 13.95
CA ALA A 95 -1.68 -12.02 14.78
C ALA A 95 -0.26 -12.51 14.47
N ASN A 96 0.07 -12.67 13.18
CA ASN A 96 1.40 -13.10 12.75
C ASN A 96 2.48 -12.05 13.08
N THR A 97 2.17 -10.77 12.87
CA THR A 97 3.08 -9.66 13.21
C THR A 97 3.30 -9.56 14.72
N ALA A 98 2.22 -9.68 15.50
CA ALA A 98 2.24 -9.66 16.95
C ALA A 98 3.07 -10.82 17.52
N ALA A 99 2.89 -12.04 17.00
CA ALA A 99 3.72 -13.18 17.38
C ALA A 99 5.20 -12.94 17.09
N ALA A 100 5.54 -12.47 15.89
CA ALA A 100 6.92 -12.17 15.52
C ALA A 100 7.55 -11.08 16.41
N LEU A 101 6.78 -10.04 16.78
CA LEU A 101 7.24 -8.97 17.67
C LEU A 101 7.36 -9.42 19.14
N MET A 102 6.47 -10.30 19.60
CA MET A 102 6.48 -10.88 20.94
C MET A 102 7.72 -11.74 21.19
N GLU A 103 8.14 -12.51 20.18
CA GLU A 103 9.28 -13.41 20.27
C GLU A 103 10.65 -12.71 20.20
N LEU A 104 10.68 -11.41 19.91
CA LEU A 104 11.92 -10.66 19.79
C LEU A 104 12.72 -10.63 21.10
N ARG A 105 14.02 -10.87 20.95
CA ARG A 105 14.99 -10.80 22.04
C ARG A 105 16.01 -9.70 21.77
N LYS A 106 16.55 -9.17 22.85
CA LYS A 106 17.65 -8.20 22.82
C LYS A 106 18.95 -8.94 22.45
N ASP A 107 19.17 -9.22 21.16
CA ASP A 107 20.24 -10.16 20.76
C ASP A 107 21.65 -9.62 20.97
N ALA A 108 21.93 -8.36 20.61
CA ALA A 108 23.21 -7.73 20.85
C ALA A 108 23.07 -6.23 21.08
N ILE A 109 23.73 -5.70 22.10
CA ILE A 109 23.79 -4.26 22.38
C ILE A 109 24.75 -3.62 21.38
N VAL A 110 24.28 -2.58 20.69
CA VAL A 110 25.05 -1.88 19.66
C VAL A 110 25.53 -0.53 20.17
N SER A 111 24.64 0.26 20.77
CA SER A 111 24.98 1.58 21.30
C SER A 111 24.01 2.04 22.38
N ASP A 112 24.51 2.85 23.31
CA ASP A 112 23.72 3.58 24.33
C ASP A 112 23.70 5.10 24.05
N ARG A 113 24.31 5.54 22.94
CA ARG A 113 24.54 6.95 22.61
C ARG A 113 23.42 7.47 21.71
N VAL A 114 22.82 8.59 22.11
CA VAL A 114 21.67 9.18 21.38
C VAL A 114 22.12 9.77 20.05
N GLU A 115 23.32 10.36 20.03
CA GLU A 115 23.94 10.91 18.81
C GLU A 115 24.17 9.88 17.70
N GLU A 116 24.18 8.58 18.00
CA GLU A 116 24.33 7.50 17.02
C GLU A 116 22.98 6.92 16.56
N HIS A 117 21.85 7.37 17.12
CA HIS A 117 20.52 6.87 16.73
C HIS A 117 20.24 7.06 15.24
N GLY A 118 20.73 8.18 14.68
CA GLY A 118 20.65 8.46 13.26
C GLY A 118 21.30 7.35 12.43
N ASP A 119 22.52 6.94 12.77
CA ASP A 119 23.31 5.93 12.03
C ASP A 119 22.61 4.56 11.95
N TYR A 120 21.87 4.20 12.99
CA TYR A 120 21.10 2.94 13.04
C TYR A 120 19.67 3.08 12.50
N GLY A 121 19.23 4.29 12.19
CA GLY A 121 17.86 4.57 11.74
C GLY A 121 16.82 4.39 12.85
N VAL A 122 17.15 4.69 14.10
CA VAL A 122 16.25 4.45 15.25
C VAL A 122 15.81 5.74 15.95
N ILE A 123 15.91 6.87 15.26
CA ILE A 123 15.29 8.12 15.70
C ILE A 123 13.76 7.95 15.63
N ASP A 124 13.04 8.38 16.67
CA ASP A 124 11.58 8.28 16.69
C ASP A 124 10.97 9.16 15.57
N PRO A 125 10.06 8.64 14.74
CA PRO A 125 9.43 9.41 13.67
C PRO A 125 8.67 10.65 14.18
N PHE A 126 8.25 10.66 15.45
CA PHE A 126 7.60 11.80 16.10
C PHE A 126 8.55 12.73 16.88
N ALA A 127 9.86 12.47 16.90
CA ALA A 127 10.78 13.31 17.68
C ALA A 127 10.78 14.75 17.15
N GLU A 128 10.17 15.66 17.90
CA GLU A 128 10.24 17.11 17.72
C GLU A 128 11.57 17.62 18.30
N GLY A 129 12.37 18.33 17.50
CA GLY A 129 13.62 18.96 17.95
C GLY A 129 14.92 18.19 17.68
N GLU A 130 14.84 16.95 17.20
CA GLU A 130 15.96 16.26 16.54
C GLU A 130 16.26 16.98 15.22
N LEU A 131 17.46 17.55 15.07
CA LEU A 131 17.85 18.36 13.91
C LEU A 131 17.97 17.53 12.62
N SER A 132 18.06 16.20 12.74
CA SER A 132 18.14 15.30 11.59
C SER A 132 16.75 14.91 11.10
N LEU A 133 16.53 15.16 9.80
CA LEU A 133 15.43 14.56 9.04
C LEU A 133 15.79 13.15 8.56
N GLU A 134 17.08 12.81 8.55
CA GLU A 134 17.60 11.50 8.15
C GLU A 134 17.80 10.58 9.36
N GLY A 135 17.70 9.26 9.15
CA GLY A 135 17.93 8.25 10.18
C GLY A 135 16.74 8.04 11.12
N ARG A 136 15.54 8.41 10.68
CA ARG A 136 14.29 8.11 11.39
C ARG A 136 13.85 6.68 11.12
N GLY A 137 13.45 6.01 12.20
CA GLY A 137 12.94 4.64 12.14
C GLY A 137 11.44 4.59 11.96
N GLN A 138 10.94 3.39 11.71
CA GLN A 138 9.52 3.09 11.71
C GLN A 138 9.08 2.77 13.14
N ARG A 139 8.06 3.46 13.66
CA ARG A 139 7.52 3.15 14.99
C ARG A 139 6.32 2.23 14.90
N VAL A 140 6.24 1.24 15.80
CA VAL A 140 5.25 0.18 15.79
C VAL A 140 4.71 -0.02 17.18
N THR A 141 3.43 0.24 17.38
CA THR A 141 2.76 0.13 18.67
C THR A 141 1.63 -0.89 18.57
N LEU A 142 1.66 -1.91 19.44
CA LEU A 142 0.57 -2.86 19.62
C LEU A 142 -0.25 -2.46 20.84
N LYS A 143 -1.58 -2.47 20.70
CA LYS A 143 -2.50 -2.14 21.79
C LYS A 143 -3.58 -3.20 21.96
N ASP A 144 -4.02 -3.40 23.20
CA ASP A 144 -5.11 -4.31 23.54
C ASP A 144 -6.50 -3.68 23.30
N GLU A 145 -7.56 -4.40 23.71
CA GLU A 145 -8.95 -3.94 23.60
C GLU A 145 -9.27 -2.68 24.43
N ASN A 146 -8.45 -2.36 25.43
CA ASN A 146 -8.60 -1.21 26.32
C ASN A 146 -7.71 -0.03 25.92
N ASP A 147 -7.10 -0.06 24.73
CA ASP A 147 -6.09 0.89 24.23
C ASP A 147 -4.80 0.90 25.09
N ALA A 148 -4.56 -0.13 25.91
CA ALA A 148 -3.32 -0.29 26.66
C ALA A 148 -2.20 -0.79 25.76
N THR A 149 -1.03 -0.18 25.85
CA THR A 149 0.14 -0.55 25.03
C THR A 149 0.75 -1.86 25.51
N LEU A 150 0.76 -2.87 24.63
CA LEU A 150 1.37 -4.18 24.87
C LEU A 150 2.85 -4.18 24.49
N ALA A 151 3.20 -3.51 23.38
CA ALA A 151 4.57 -3.38 22.91
C ALA A 151 4.72 -2.12 22.03
N ASP A 152 5.92 -1.51 22.01
CA ASP A 152 6.22 -0.28 21.27
C ASP A 152 7.67 -0.28 20.78
N PHE A 153 7.89 -0.44 19.49
CA PHE A 153 9.22 -0.58 18.90
C PHE A 153 9.52 0.57 17.95
N ILE A 154 10.78 1.00 17.92
CA ILE A 154 11.34 1.74 16.80
C ILE A 154 12.21 0.77 16.01
N VAL A 155 11.78 0.46 14.80
CA VAL A 155 12.43 -0.43 13.84
C VAL A 155 13.30 0.41 12.91
N GLY A 156 14.60 0.17 12.95
CA GLY A 156 15.58 0.88 12.14
C GLY A 156 16.05 0.11 10.92
N ARG A 157 17.25 0.49 10.46
CA ARG A 157 17.87 -0.04 9.26
C ARG A 157 18.17 -1.53 9.40
N LYS A 158 18.25 -2.20 8.24
CA LYS A 158 18.81 -3.54 8.17
C LYS A 158 20.30 -3.49 8.48
N VAL A 159 20.81 -4.54 9.11
CA VAL A 159 22.24 -4.66 9.42
C VAL A 159 22.99 -5.11 8.16
N ASP A 160 24.03 -4.36 7.80
CA ASP A 160 24.83 -4.65 6.63
C ASP A 160 25.42 -6.07 6.67
N GLY A 161 25.23 -6.81 5.57
CA GLY A 161 25.69 -8.19 5.43
C GLY A 161 24.85 -9.23 6.21
N LYS A 162 23.78 -8.85 6.91
CA LYS A 162 22.92 -9.76 7.68
C LYS A 162 21.43 -9.58 7.30
N PRO A 163 20.90 -10.33 6.32
CA PRO A 163 19.60 -10.05 5.68
C PRO A 163 18.36 -10.15 6.59
N ASN A 164 18.47 -10.75 7.78
CA ASN A 164 17.36 -10.93 8.73
C ASN A 164 17.57 -10.17 10.05
N ARG A 165 18.50 -9.21 10.07
CA ARG A 165 18.78 -8.42 11.27
C ARG A 165 18.49 -6.96 11.05
N ARG A 166 17.89 -6.33 12.05
CA ARG A 166 17.59 -4.90 12.07
C ARG A 166 18.04 -4.29 13.38
N TYR A 167 18.32 -3.00 13.34
CA TYR A 167 18.49 -2.23 14.57
C TYR A 167 17.11 -1.93 15.16
N MET A 168 16.93 -2.13 16.46
CA MET A 168 15.68 -1.85 17.15
C MET A 168 15.93 -1.13 18.47
N ARG A 169 14.97 -0.30 18.86
CA ARG A 169 15.00 0.48 20.10
C ARG A 169 13.61 0.56 20.72
N VAL A 170 13.55 0.55 22.05
CA VAL A 170 12.34 0.94 22.79
C VAL A 170 12.30 2.46 22.88
N PRO A 171 11.21 3.16 22.49
CA PRO A 171 11.20 4.63 22.39
C PRO A 171 11.68 5.37 23.65
N THR A 172 11.33 4.86 24.83
CA THR A 172 11.68 5.45 26.13
C THR A 172 13.12 5.17 26.58
N GLN A 173 13.84 4.30 25.86
CA GLN A 173 15.20 3.87 26.17
C GLN A 173 16.19 4.43 25.14
N LYS A 174 17.43 4.64 25.59
CA LYS A 174 18.52 5.10 24.71
C LYS A 174 19.23 3.94 24.00
N ARG A 175 19.16 2.74 24.57
CA ARG A 175 19.87 1.55 24.10
C ARG A 175 19.33 1.07 22.76
N VAL A 176 20.25 0.79 21.84
CA VAL A 176 20.00 0.24 20.51
C VAL A 176 20.49 -1.21 20.48
N TYR A 177 19.67 -2.09 19.93
CA TYR A 177 19.98 -3.50 19.79
C TYR A 177 20.04 -3.88 18.32
N GLU A 178 20.96 -4.77 17.96
CA GLU A 178 20.84 -5.59 16.76
C GLU A 178 19.92 -6.75 17.14
N VAL A 179 18.86 -6.97 16.35
CA VAL A 179 17.84 -7.99 16.59
C VAL A 179 17.59 -8.78 15.31
N GLU A 180 17.53 -10.09 15.44
CA GLU A 180 17.03 -10.97 14.39
C GLU A 180 15.51 -10.95 14.37
N THR A 181 14.92 -10.58 13.25
CA THR A 181 13.47 -10.39 13.15
C THR A 181 12.93 -10.81 11.80
N SER A 182 11.84 -11.56 11.83
CA SER A 182 10.98 -11.86 10.69
C SER A 182 9.68 -11.05 10.72
N ALA A 183 9.56 -10.08 11.64
CA ALA A 183 8.35 -9.28 11.76
C ALA A 183 8.15 -8.42 10.50
N ASP A 184 7.00 -8.60 9.85
CA ASP A 184 6.59 -7.83 8.69
C ASP A 184 5.69 -6.67 9.12
N VAL A 185 6.32 -5.54 9.45
CA VAL A 185 5.61 -4.33 9.83
C VAL A 185 5.42 -3.43 8.62
N SER A 186 4.17 -3.09 8.31
CA SER A 186 3.84 -2.21 7.20
C SER A 186 2.96 -1.03 7.61
N ALA A 187 3.35 0.16 7.16
CA ALA A 187 2.52 1.37 7.19
C ALA A 187 1.76 1.61 5.87
N GLN A 188 1.84 0.69 4.91
CA GLN A 188 1.12 0.80 3.64
C GLN A 188 -0.32 0.38 3.83
N PHE A 189 -1.28 1.17 3.32
CA PHE A 189 -2.69 0.87 3.43
C PHE A 189 -3.09 -0.47 2.76
N GLU A 190 -2.56 -0.71 1.56
CA GLU A 190 -2.82 -1.89 0.72
C GLU A 190 -2.47 -3.23 1.37
N ASP A 191 -1.62 -3.18 2.38
CA ASP A 191 -1.13 -4.33 3.13
C ASP A 191 -2.15 -4.86 4.16
N TRP A 192 -3.12 -4.04 4.55
CA TRP A 192 -4.08 -4.37 5.62
C TRP A 192 -5.51 -4.58 5.12
N ILE A 193 -5.72 -4.52 3.81
CA ILE A 193 -7.04 -4.63 3.19
C ILE A 193 -7.13 -5.88 2.31
N GLU A 194 -8.37 -6.27 2.03
CA GLU A 194 -8.67 -7.34 1.08
C GLU A 194 -8.01 -7.10 -0.29
N THR A 195 -7.27 -8.09 -0.75
CA THR A 195 -6.55 -8.06 -2.03
C THR A 195 -7.41 -8.53 -3.19
N ASP A 196 -8.41 -9.38 -2.93
CA ASP A 196 -9.41 -9.80 -3.91
C ASP A 196 -10.62 -8.84 -3.86
N LEU A 197 -10.40 -7.64 -4.38
CA LEU A 197 -11.41 -6.59 -4.38
C LEU A 197 -12.62 -6.97 -5.24
N LEU A 198 -12.38 -7.60 -6.39
CA LEU A 198 -13.41 -7.94 -7.38
C LEU A 198 -14.13 -9.26 -7.07
N LYS A 199 -13.59 -10.10 -6.19
CA LYS A 199 -14.09 -11.46 -5.93
C LYS A 199 -14.17 -12.28 -7.21
N THR A 200 -13.12 -12.20 -8.03
CA THR A 200 -13.06 -12.87 -9.34
C THR A 200 -11.65 -13.38 -9.63
N SER A 201 -11.55 -14.65 -10.00
CA SER A 201 -10.25 -15.25 -10.35
C SER A 201 -9.89 -14.98 -11.81
N ALA A 202 -8.59 -14.94 -12.13
CA ALA A 202 -8.12 -14.85 -13.52
C ALA A 202 -8.70 -15.96 -14.43
N GLY A 203 -8.93 -17.15 -13.86
CA GLY A 203 -9.51 -18.31 -14.53
C GLY A 203 -10.98 -18.11 -14.94
N ASP A 204 -11.73 -17.33 -14.16
CA ASP A 204 -13.16 -17.07 -14.35
C ASP A 204 -13.44 -15.93 -15.33
N ILE A 205 -12.43 -15.16 -15.72
CA ILE A 205 -12.61 -14.09 -16.71
C ILE A 205 -12.93 -14.69 -18.08
N ARG A 206 -13.95 -14.14 -18.75
CA ARG A 206 -14.47 -14.66 -20.04
C ARG A 206 -14.40 -13.64 -21.15
N ARG A 207 -14.58 -12.36 -20.83
CA ARG A 207 -14.45 -11.26 -21.79
C ARG A 207 -13.83 -10.05 -21.12
N VAL A 208 -12.91 -9.40 -21.83
CA VAL A 208 -12.37 -8.10 -21.45
C VAL A 208 -12.58 -7.13 -22.61
N LEU A 209 -13.21 -6.01 -22.33
CA LEU A 209 -13.38 -4.90 -23.25
C LEU A 209 -12.60 -3.71 -22.70
N VAL A 210 -11.50 -3.38 -23.37
CA VAL A 210 -10.73 -2.17 -23.09
C VAL A 210 -11.25 -1.06 -24.00
N ASN A 211 -11.78 0.00 -23.40
CA ASN A 211 -12.31 1.17 -24.10
C ASN A 211 -11.48 2.38 -23.68
N ARG A 212 -10.45 2.69 -24.49
CA ARG A 212 -9.53 3.81 -24.26
C ARG A 212 -10.14 5.02 -24.93
N TYR A 213 -10.37 6.08 -24.19
CA TYR A 213 -10.84 7.36 -24.70
C TYR A 213 -10.43 8.46 -23.75
N SER A 214 -10.38 9.69 -24.25
CA SER A 214 -10.24 10.90 -23.44
C SER A 214 -11.49 11.75 -23.55
N ILE A 215 -11.82 12.51 -22.50
CA ILE A 215 -12.94 13.45 -22.52
C ILE A 215 -12.41 14.86 -22.75
N ASN A 216 -12.84 15.50 -23.84
CA ASN A 216 -12.65 16.94 -23.98
C ASN A 216 -13.73 17.67 -23.19
N GLU A 217 -13.41 18.09 -21.96
CA GLU A 217 -14.37 18.72 -21.05
C GLU A 217 -14.99 20.01 -21.60
N ARG A 218 -14.21 20.77 -22.37
CA ARG A 218 -14.65 22.03 -22.98
C ARG A 218 -15.69 21.80 -24.08
N MET A 219 -15.53 20.74 -24.87
CA MET A 219 -16.44 20.41 -25.98
C MET A 219 -17.49 19.35 -25.62
N GLY A 220 -17.34 18.66 -24.50
CA GLY A 220 -18.21 17.56 -24.06
C GLY A 220 -18.21 16.36 -25.01
N ARG A 221 -17.05 16.05 -25.63
CA ARG A 221 -16.92 14.97 -26.63
C ARG A 221 -15.82 13.98 -26.24
N LEU A 222 -16.03 12.73 -26.64
CA LEU A 222 -14.98 11.70 -26.57
C LEU A 222 -13.98 11.92 -27.70
N GLU A 223 -12.70 11.80 -27.35
CA GLU A 223 -11.56 11.84 -28.26
C GLU A 223 -10.73 10.56 -28.13
N ASN A 224 -9.89 10.27 -29.12
CA ASN A 224 -8.93 9.16 -29.11
C ASN A 224 -9.54 7.78 -28.79
N GLN A 225 -10.77 7.54 -29.27
CA GLN A 225 -11.48 6.31 -28.95
C GLN A 225 -10.85 5.09 -29.63
N GLU A 226 -10.28 4.20 -28.83
CA GLU A 226 -9.76 2.90 -29.22
C GLU A 226 -10.49 1.81 -28.44
N ARG A 227 -11.06 0.85 -29.17
CA ARG A 227 -11.81 -0.28 -28.59
C ARG A 227 -11.13 -1.59 -28.91
N LEU A 228 -10.80 -2.34 -27.87
CA LEU A 228 -10.22 -3.67 -27.94
C LEU A 228 -11.10 -4.65 -27.17
N VAL A 229 -11.62 -5.67 -27.85
CA VAL A 229 -12.32 -6.80 -27.21
C VAL A 229 -11.40 -8.01 -27.21
N LEU A 230 -11.27 -8.63 -26.05
CA LEU A 230 -10.59 -9.89 -25.79
C LEU A 230 -11.66 -10.88 -25.30
N THR A 231 -11.73 -12.05 -25.92
CA THR A 231 -12.70 -13.08 -25.56
C THR A 231 -11.99 -14.40 -25.34
N LYS A 232 -12.29 -15.05 -24.21
CA LYS A 232 -11.79 -16.39 -23.86
C LYS A 232 -12.83 -17.44 -24.27
N LYS A 233 -12.43 -18.41 -25.09
CA LYS A 233 -13.24 -19.56 -25.49
C LYS A 233 -12.37 -20.82 -25.45
N ASP A 234 -12.84 -21.89 -24.82
CA ASP A 234 -12.10 -23.16 -24.67
C ASP A 234 -10.67 -22.92 -24.13
N ASP A 235 -10.57 -22.06 -23.10
CA ASP A 235 -9.33 -21.55 -22.49
C ASP A 235 -8.35 -20.81 -23.40
N LYS A 236 -8.78 -20.44 -24.61
CA LYS A 236 -7.97 -19.68 -25.57
C LYS A 236 -8.48 -18.27 -25.73
N TRP A 237 -7.58 -17.32 -25.61
CA TRP A 237 -7.87 -15.90 -25.83
C TRP A 237 -7.85 -15.55 -27.31
N THR A 238 -8.80 -14.71 -27.71
CA THR A 238 -8.91 -14.15 -29.06
C THR A 238 -9.11 -12.65 -28.99
N MET A 239 -8.54 -11.92 -29.94
CA MET A 239 -8.73 -10.48 -30.04
C MET A 239 -9.72 -10.13 -31.16
N SER A 240 -10.54 -9.11 -30.93
CA SER A 240 -11.24 -8.40 -32.00
C SER A 240 -10.26 -8.03 -33.11
N GLY A 241 -10.70 -8.04 -34.36
CA GLY A 241 -9.81 -7.80 -35.52
C GLY A 241 -8.89 -8.97 -35.88
N GLY A 242 -8.97 -10.09 -35.16
CA GLY A 242 -8.26 -11.33 -35.45
C GLY A 242 -6.91 -11.46 -34.74
N GLY A 243 -6.48 -12.70 -34.57
CA GLY A 243 -5.24 -13.09 -33.88
C GLY A 243 -5.45 -13.46 -32.40
N ALA A 244 -4.50 -14.22 -31.87
CA ALA A 244 -4.39 -14.48 -30.45
C ALA A 244 -3.53 -13.36 -29.80
N PRO A 245 -3.87 -12.90 -28.59
CA PRO A 245 -3.00 -11.99 -27.85
C PRO A 245 -1.75 -12.73 -27.39
N ASP A 246 -0.68 -11.98 -27.14
CA ASP A 246 0.49 -12.47 -26.42
C ASP A 246 0.05 -13.05 -25.05
N THR A 247 0.54 -14.24 -24.74
CA THR A 247 0.11 -14.99 -23.56
C THR A 247 0.64 -14.37 -22.27
N SER A 248 1.87 -13.85 -22.28
CA SER A 248 2.44 -13.19 -21.10
C SER A 248 1.66 -11.92 -20.77
N LYS A 249 1.41 -11.07 -21.76
CA LYS A 249 0.66 -9.82 -21.56
C LYS A 249 -0.79 -10.06 -21.16
N MET A 250 -1.40 -11.12 -21.67
CA MET A 250 -2.73 -11.52 -21.24
C MET A 250 -2.74 -11.98 -19.78
N ASN A 251 -1.73 -12.76 -19.36
CA ASN A 251 -1.60 -13.19 -17.97
C ASN A 251 -1.37 -11.99 -17.04
N ASP A 252 -0.54 -11.03 -17.44
CA ASP A 252 -0.33 -9.78 -16.69
C ASP A 252 -1.65 -9.02 -16.48
N LEU A 253 -2.45 -8.89 -17.55
CA LEU A 253 -3.76 -8.23 -17.51
C LEU A 253 -4.75 -8.98 -16.60
N THR A 254 -4.88 -10.30 -16.74
CA THR A 254 -5.82 -11.07 -15.90
C THR A 254 -5.35 -11.15 -14.46
N GLY A 255 -4.04 -11.22 -14.21
CA GLY A 255 -3.48 -11.17 -12.86
C GLY A 255 -3.72 -9.83 -12.17
N ALA A 256 -3.60 -8.71 -12.91
CA ALA A 256 -3.93 -7.39 -12.37
C ALA A 256 -5.43 -7.22 -12.05
N LEU A 257 -6.32 -7.95 -12.73
CA LEU A 257 -7.75 -7.97 -12.43
C LEU A 257 -8.11 -8.87 -11.25
N ASP A 258 -7.40 -9.98 -11.09
CA ASP A 258 -7.54 -10.94 -9.99
C ASP A 258 -7.07 -10.33 -8.66
N SER A 259 -5.85 -9.79 -8.65
CA SER A 259 -5.23 -9.17 -7.47
C SER A 259 -5.15 -7.65 -7.62
N LEU A 260 -6.31 -6.99 -7.75
CA LEU A 260 -6.36 -5.54 -7.93
C LEU A 260 -5.98 -4.80 -6.64
N LYS A 261 -4.79 -4.20 -6.63
CA LYS A 261 -4.27 -3.46 -5.48
C LYS A 261 -4.84 -2.04 -5.39
N ILE A 262 -5.33 -1.68 -4.21
CA ILE A 262 -5.82 -0.34 -3.89
C ILE A 262 -4.84 0.34 -2.93
N VAL A 263 -4.30 1.47 -3.34
CA VAL A 263 -3.29 2.22 -2.57
C VAL A 263 -3.91 3.28 -1.66
N ASP A 264 -5.16 3.69 -1.92
CA ASP A 264 -5.93 4.63 -1.10
C ASP A 264 -7.44 4.56 -1.44
N VAL A 265 -8.28 5.11 -0.56
CA VAL A 265 -9.74 5.16 -0.71
C VAL A 265 -10.29 6.51 -0.25
N GLN A 266 -11.39 6.94 -0.87
CA GLN A 266 -12.15 8.10 -0.40
C GLN A 266 -13.65 7.80 -0.41
N PRO A 267 -14.41 8.21 0.61
CA PRO A 267 -15.84 7.96 0.66
C PRO A 267 -16.57 8.73 -0.44
N LYS A 268 -17.59 8.10 -1.02
CA LYS A 268 -18.55 8.77 -1.90
C LYS A 268 -19.51 9.62 -1.06
N PRO A 269 -20.03 10.74 -1.60
CA PRO A 269 -21.10 11.47 -0.94
C PRO A 269 -22.31 10.56 -0.71
N GLN A 270 -22.96 10.66 0.45
CA GLN A 270 -24.07 9.79 0.85
C GLN A 270 -25.16 9.65 -0.22
N ASN A 271 -25.56 10.75 -0.85
CA ASN A 271 -26.53 10.72 -1.94
C ASN A 271 -26.08 9.85 -3.12
N LEU A 272 -24.80 9.86 -3.48
CA LEU A 272 -24.27 9.01 -4.55
C LEU A 272 -24.29 7.54 -4.15
N THR A 273 -23.91 7.24 -2.90
CA THR A 273 -24.01 5.89 -2.33
C THR A 273 -25.42 5.34 -2.46
N GLU A 274 -26.45 6.08 -2.03
CA GLU A 274 -27.86 5.66 -2.10
C GLU A 274 -28.31 5.40 -3.54
N VAL A 275 -27.92 6.27 -4.48
CA VAL A 275 -28.20 6.05 -5.92
C VAL A 275 -27.59 4.75 -6.41
N LEU A 276 -26.32 4.47 -6.07
CA LEU A 276 -25.60 3.28 -6.53
C LEU A 276 -26.11 2.00 -5.87
N LYS A 277 -26.57 2.06 -4.62
CA LYS A 277 -27.25 0.95 -3.93
C LYS A 277 -28.67 0.70 -4.46
N GLY A 278 -29.15 1.53 -5.40
CA GLY A 278 -30.44 1.32 -6.07
C GLY A 278 -31.64 1.84 -5.29
N THR A 279 -31.45 2.82 -4.40
CA THR A 279 -32.57 3.46 -3.69
C THR A 279 -33.50 4.15 -4.68
N ALA A 280 -34.75 3.67 -4.76
CA ALA A 280 -35.73 4.12 -5.75
C ALA A 280 -36.05 5.62 -5.60
N GLY A 281 -36.07 6.34 -6.72
CA GLY A 281 -36.41 7.77 -6.77
C GLY A 281 -35.27 8.73 -6.39
N THR A 282 -34.10 8.22 -6.00
CA THR A 282 -32.94 9.07 -5.70
C THR A 282 -32.24 9.48 -6.99
N ALA A 283 -32.13 10.79 -7.22
CA ALA A 283 -31.32 11.35 -8.31
C ALA A 283 -29.94 11.76 -7.78
N ILE A 284 -28.93 11.73 -8.66
CA ILE A 284 -27.59 12.21 -8.35
C ILE A 284 -27.66 13.73 -8.12
N SER A 285 -27.40 14.15 -6.87
CA SER A 285 -27.39 15.54 -6.46
C SER A 285 -26.27 16.35 -7.14
N ARG A 286 -26.41 17.68 -7.15
CA ARG A 286 -25.37 18.58 -7.67
C ARG A 286 -24.03 18.39 -6.95
N GLN A 287 -24.05 18.15 -5.64
CA GLN A 287 -22.83 17.91 -4.85
C GLN A 287 -22.14 16.61 -5.26
N SER A 288 -22.91 15.54 -5.44
CA SER A 288 -22.41 14.26 -5.96
C SER A 288 -21.82 14.40 -7.36
N GLN A 289 -22.44 15.19 -8.24
CA GLN A 289 -21.89 15.48 -9.58
C GLN A 289 -20.59 16.29 -9.53
N VAL A 290 -20.44 17.22 -8.59
CA VAL A 290 -19.18 17.96 -8.39
C VAL A 290 -18.09 17.01 -7.91
N SER A 291 -18.39 16.15 -6.93
CA SER A 291 -17.48 15.13 -6.41
C SER A 291 -17.00 14.16 -7.51
N LEU A 292 -17.93 13.66 -8.33
CA LEU A 292 -17.61 12.82 -9.50
C LEU A 292 -16.67 13.55 -10.46
N ARG A 293 -17.01 14.79 -10.85
CA ARG A 293 -16.22 15.57 -11.79
C ARG A 293 -14.81 15.87 -11.29
N GLN A 294 -14.66 16.22 -10.01
CA GLN A 294 -13.35 16.45 -9.39
C GLN A 294 -12.44 15.22 -9.41
N LYS A 295 -13.02 14.02 -9.52
CA LYS A 295 -12.31 12.75 -9.61
C LYS A 295 -12.23 12.18 -11.03
N GLY A 296 -12.66 12.95 -12.03
CA GLY A 296 -12.60 12.55 -13.45
C GLY A 296 -13.79 11.73 -13.94
N PHE A 297 -14.90 11.72 -13.21
CA PHE A 297 -16.12 11.00 -13.59
C PHE A 297 -17.24 11.95 -14.00
N PHE A 298 -17.81 11.71 -15.18
CA PHE A 298 -18.76 12.62 -15.82
C PHE A 298 -20.09 11.92 -16.07
N VAL A 299 -21.15 12.45 -15.46
CA VAL A 299 -22.52 11.98 -15.73
C VAL A 299 -22.97 12.54 -17.07
N THR A 300 -23.26 11.65 -18.02
CA THR A 300 -23.75 12.00 -19.35
C THR A 300 -25.12 11.38 -19.63
N ARG A 301 -25.77 11.76 -20.74
CA ARG A 301 -27.01 11.10 -21.20
C ARG A 301 -26.83 9.61 -21.50
N ARG A 302 -25.59 9.17 -21.74
CA ARG A 302 -25.25 7.77 -22.02
C ARG A 302 -24.85 6.99 -20.76
N GLY A 303 -24.88 7.62 -19.59
CA GLY A 303 -24.39 7.07 -18.34
C GLY A 303 -23.10 7.76 -17.88
N LEU A 304 -22.44 7.14 -16.90
CA LEU A 304 -21.20 7.61 -16.29
C LEU A 304 -20.01 7.28 -17.20
N LEU A 305 -19.21 8.30 -17.54
CA LEU A 305 -17.95 8.17 -18.27
C LEU A 305 -16.77 8.61 -17.40
N ALA A 306 -15.58 8.18 -17.76
CA ALA A 306 -14.32 8.53 -17.11
C ALA A 306 -13.42 9.33 -18.06
N ASN A 307 -12.62 10.27 -17.57
CA ASN A 307 -11.66 11.01 -18.40
C ASN A 307 -10.58 10.12 -19.02
N GLU A 308 -10.20 9.00 -18.39
CA GLU A 308 -9.16 8.07 -18.85
C GLU A 308 -9.69 6.73 -19.36
N GLY A 309 -10.94 6.69 -19.77
CA GLY A 309 -11.55 5.49 -20.33
C GLY A 309 -11.95 4.45 -19.29
N GLU A 310 -12.21 3.24 -19.75
CA GLU A 310 -12.75 2.16 -18.90
C GLU A 310 -12.35 0.78 -19.42
N ILE A 311 -12.32 -0.18 -18.50
CA ILE A 311 -12.25 -1.61 -18.80
C ILE A 311 -13.51 -2.28 -18.28
N VAL A 312 -14.12 -3.10 -19.14
CA VAL A 312 -15.31 -3.90 -18.83
C VAL A 312 -14.91 -5.36 -18.84
N VAL A 313 -15.16 -6.06 -17.73
CA VAL A 313 -14.75 -7.45 -17.53
C VAL A 313 -15.98 -8.28 -17.25
N ASP A 314 -16.21 -9.32 -18.05
CA ASP A 314 -17.25 -10.30 -17.79
C ASP A 314 -16.64 -11.57 -17.20
N SER A 315 -17.27 -12.11 -16.16
CA SER A 315 -16.89 -13.34 -15.49
C SER A 315 -17.83 -14.51 -15.79
N LYS A 316 -17.37 -15.72 -15.48
CA LYS A 316 -18.09 -16.98 -15.67
C LYS A 316 -19.47 -16.99 -15.01
N ASN A 317 -19.59 -16.44 -13.81
CA ASN A 317 -20.83 -16.36 -13.02
C ASN A 317 -21.79 -15.23 -13.45
N GLY A 318 -21.56 -14.58 -14.59
CA GLY A 318 -22.49 -13.62 -15.19
C GLY A 318 -22.37 -12.17 -14.68
N LEU A 319 -21.40 -11.89 -13.81
CA LEU A 319 -21.06 -10.53 -13.41
C LEU A 319 -20.36 -9.80 -14.55
N GLN A 320 -20.60 -8.50 -14.62
CA GLN A 320 -19.85 -7.56 -15.43
C GLN A 320 -19.35 -6.43 -14.55
N TYR A 321 -18.03 -6.37 -14.42
CA TYR A 321 -17.33 -5.29 -13.76
C TYR A 321 -17.07 -4.19 -14.78
N THR A 322 -17.30 -2.94 -14.41
CA THR A 322 -16.87 -1.78 -15.18
C THR A 322 -15.99 -0.90 -14.31
N LEU A 323 -14.70 -0.90 -14.63
CA LEU A 323 -13.65 -0.15 -13.96
C LEU A 323 -13.40 1.11 -14.80
N ARG A 324 -13.74 2.27 -14.25
CA ARG A 324 -13.60 3.58 -14.89
C ARG A 324 -12.41 4.32 -14.28
N PHE A 325 -11.52 4.82 -15.12
CA PHE A 325 -10.28 5.47 -14.67
C PHE A 325 -10.44 7.00 -14.69
N GLY A 326 -10.15 7.61 -13.54
CA GLY A 326 -10.37 9.02 -13.27
C GLY A 326 -9.10 9.89 -13.34
N GLU A 327 -9.19 11.04 -12.67
CA GLU A 327 -8.08 11.97 -12.45
C GLU A 327 -6.96 11.37 -11.58
N ILE A 328 -5.78 11.97 -11.68
CA ILE A 328 -4.67 11.71 -10.76
C ILE A 328 -5.09 12.17 -9.36
N ALA A 329 -4.95 11.29 -8.37
CA ALA A 329 -5.24 11.59 -6.98
C ALA A 329 -4.07 12.37 -6.37
N SER A 330 -4.21 13.69 -6.20
CA SER A 330 -3.17 14.55 -5.61
C SER A 330 -3.00 14.41 -4.09
N SER A 331 -3.69 13.48 -3.43
CA SER A 331 -3.65 13.29 -1.98
C SER A 331 -2.85 12.06 -1.57
N ALA A 332 -1.57 12.02 -1.91
CA ALA A 332 -0.58 11.31 -1.13
C ALA A 332 0.81 11.86 -1.50
N PRO A 333 1.70 12.14 -0.52
CA PRO A 333 3.12 12.20 -0.84
C PRO A 333 3.48 10.85 -1.46
N SER A 334 3.87 10.87 -2.73
CA SER A 334 4.44 9.71 -3.40
C SER A 334 5.94 9.77 -3.08
N ALA A 335 6.47 8.74 -2.43
CA ALA A 335 7.90 8.65 -2.11
C ALA A 335 8.78 8.61 -3.37
N ASP A 336 8.17 8.34 -4.54
CA ASP A 336 8.85 8.26 -5.83
C ASP A 336 8.82 9.57 -6.64
N SER A 337 8.24 10.66 -6.10
CA SER A 337 8.13 11.94 -6.84
C SER A 337 9.07 13.01 -6.29
N ALA A 338 10.31 12.63 -5.98
CA ALA A 338 11.39 13.54 -5.58
C ALA A 338 12.62 13.48 -6.50
N ASP A 339 12.44 13.05 -7.76
CA ASP A 339 13.34 13.46 -8.83
C ASP A 339 12.53 14.23 -9.88
N GLY A 340 13.08 15.35 -10.34
CA GLY A 340 12.55 16.13 -11.46
C GLY A 340 12.78 15.44 -12.81
N SER A 341 12.99 14.12 -12.82
CA SER A 341 12.86 13.30 -14.00
C SER A 341 11.38 13.01 -14.20
N SER A 342 10.85 13.46 -15.31
CA SER A 342 9.64 12.86 -15.85
C SER A 342 9.96 11.38 -16.08
N ASP A 343 9.56 10.51 -15.14
CA ASP A 343 9.40 9.09 -15.45
C ASP A 343 8.53 9.05 -16.70
N GLU A 344 9.11 8.64 -17.84
CA GLU A 344 8.45 8.71 -19.14
C GLU A 344 7.16 7.85 -19.20
N ASP A 345 6.87 7.07 -18.16
CA ASP A 345 5.77 6.10 -18.07
C ASP A 345 4.77 6.30 -16.89
N GLY A 346 4.95 7.31 -16.03
CA GLY A 346 3.97 7.65 -14.97
C GLY A 346 3.74 6.58 -13.90
N GLU A 347 4.73 5.73 -13.60
CA GLU A 347 4.60 4.61 -12.66
C GLU A 347 4.30 5.03 -11.21
N GLY A 348 4.83 6.19 -10.78
CA GLY A 348 4.55 6.78 -9.46
C GLY A 348 3.20 7.51 -9.35
N GLU A 349 2.44 7.66 -10.44
CA GLU A 349 1.14 8.31 -10.40
C GLU A 349 0.11 7.45 -9.64
N ARG A 350 -0.81 8.10 -8.93
CA ARG A 350 -1.96 7.43 -8.30
C ARG A 350 -3.24 7.92 -8.95
N ARG A 351 -4.17 7.02 -9.30
CA ARG A 351 -5.35 7.39 -10.09
C ARG A 351 -6.64 6.92 -9.46
N TYR A 352 -7.67 7.78 -9.50
CA TYR A 352 -9.00 7.39 -9.04
C TYR A 352 -9.59 6.29 -9.91
N LEU A 353 -10.25 5.34 -9.27
CA LEU A 353 -10.95 4.22 -9.88
C LEU A 353 -12.39 4.19 -9.38
N PHE A 354 -13.33 4.08 -10.32
CA PHE A 354 -14.75 3.91 -10.04
C PHE A 354 -15.24 2.58 -10.59
N ILE A 355 -15.67 1.70 -9.69
CA ILE A 355 -16.10 0.35 -10.02
C ILE A 355 -17.63 0.28 -9.94
N THR A 356 -18.25 -0.31 -10.95
CA THR A 356 -19.66 -0.74 -10.92
C THR A 356 -19.79 -2.19 -11.32
N VAL A 357 -20.73 -2.89 -10.70
CA VAL A 357 -21.03 -4.30 -10.98
C VAL A 357 -22.47 -4.43 -11.45
N ASP A 358 -22.64 -5.18 -12.52
CA ASP A 358 -23.93 -5.57 -13.08
C ASP A 358 -24.01 -7.09 -13.21
N TYR A 359 -25.22 -7.66 -13.14
CA TYR A 359 -25.45 -9.10 -13.26
C TYR A 359 -26.55 -9.38 -14.28
N SER A 360 -26.40 -10.47 -15.04
CA SER A 360 -27.48 -10.94 -15.90
C SER A 360 -27.43 -12.46 -16.07
N ASP A 361 -28.60 -13.10 -15.99
CA ASP A 361 -28.76 -14.55 -16.24
C ASP A 361 -28.29 -14.94 -17.64
N ALA A 362 -28.49 -14.07 -18.64
CA ALA A 362 -28.07 -14.32 -20.01
C ALA A 362 -26.54 -14.48 -20.11
N ARG A 363 -25.76 -13.64 -19.42
CA ARG A 363 -24.30 -13.79 -19.37
C ARG A 363 -23.88 -15.04 -18.60
N ALA A 364 -24.51 -15.31 -17.45
CA ALA A 364 -24.21 -16.51 -16.66
C ALA A 364 -24.43 -17.79 -17.50
N LYS A 365 -25.57 -17.91 -18.20
CA LYS A 365 -25.84 -19.01 -19.15
C LYS A 365 -24.81 -19.08 -20.26
N GLN A 366 -24.46 -17.94 -20.85
CA GLN A 366 -23.51 -17.89 -21.96
C GLN A 366 -22.11 -18.37 -21.56
N TYR A 367 -21.66 -18.05 -20.34
CA TYR A 367 -20.29 -18.27 -19.91
C TYR A 367 -20.08 -19.51 -19.03
N ASN A 368 -21.17 -20.14 -18.58
CA ASN A 368 -21.16 -21.40 -17.85
C ASN A 368 -21.74 -22.55 -18.70
N ASP A 369 -21.30 -22.67 -19.96
CA ASP A 369 -21.63 -23.77 -20.87
C ASP A 369 -23.14 -24.07 -21.06
N GLY A 370 -23.99 -23.06 -20.88
CA GLY A 370 -25.44 -23.18 -21.00
C GLY A 370 -26.14 -23.73 -19.75
N GLU A 371 -25.41 -23.96 -18.65
CA GLU A 371 -26.01 -24.30 -17.36
C GLU A 371 -26.91 -23.18 -16.85
N GLU A 372 -27.98 -23.57 -16.14
CA GLU A 372 -28.89 -22.60 -15.52
C GLU A 372 -28.17 -21.83 -14.40
N PRO A 373 -28.25 -20.49 -14.35
CA PRO A 373 -27.62 -19.68 -13.33
C PRO A 373 -28.17 -20.00 -11.95
N ASP A 374 -27.30 -19.98 -10.95
CA ASP A 374 -27.69 -20.06 -9.56
C ASP A 374 -27.91 -18.66 -8.95
N ALA A 375 -28.32 -18.63 -7.68
CA ALA A 375 -28.49 -17.37 -6.95
C ALA A 375 -27.14 -16.72 -6.60
N ALA A 376 -26.04 -17.48 -6.57
CA ALA A 376 -24.75 -17.03 -6.06
C ALA A 376 -24.17 -15.88 -6.89
N GLY A 377 -24.28 -15.95 -8.23
CA GLY A 377 -23.86 -14.85 -9.09
C GLY A 377 -24.60 -13.53 -8.82
N LYS A 378 -25.92 -13.62 -8.55
CA LYS A 378 -26.73 -12.45 -8.24
C LYS A 378 -26.44 -11.90 -6.85
N GLU A 379 -26.32 -12.76 -5.85
CA GLU A 379 -26.00 -12.38 -4.46
C GLU A 379 -24.63 -11.70 -4.39
N LEU A 380 -23.61 -12.26 -5.07
CA LEU A 380 -22.30 -11.66 -5.16
C LEU A 380 -22.34 -10.28 -5.85
N ALA A 381 -23.15 -10.13 -6.89
CA ALA A 381 -23.29 -8.83 -7.56
C ALA A 381 -23.92 -7.77 -6.65
N ASP A 382 -24.87 -8.14 -5.80
CA ASP A 382 -25.49 -7.23 -4.84
C ASP A 382 -24.53 -6.88 -3.68
N GLU A 383 -23.75 -7.85 -3.19
CA GLU A 383 -22.67 -7.62 -2.22
C GLU A 383 -21.64 -6.62 -2.77
N LEU A 384 -21.09 -6.88 -3.95
CA LEU A 384 -20.08 -6.03 -4.57
C LEU A 384 -20.64 -4.66 -4.95
N ARG A 385 -21.91 -4.57 -5.38
CA ARG A 385 -22.55 -3.27 -5.62
C ARG A 385 -22.61 -2.45 -4.34
N ASN A 386 -22.97 -3.05 -3.21
CA ASN A 386 -22.98 -2.37 -1.92
C ASN A 386 -21.57 -1.95 -1.49
N ARG A 387 -20.58 -2.85 -1.63
CA ARG A 387 -19.17 -2.57 -1.34
C ARG A 387 -18.64 -1.39 -2.15
N PHE A 388 -18.83 -1.43 -3.47
CA PHE A 388 -18.33 -0.39 -4.36
C PHE A 388 -19.17 0.89 -4.33
N ALA A 389 -20.40 0.88 -3.81
CA ALA A 389 -21.20 2.10 -3.72
C ALA A 389 -20.60 3.12 -2.75
N ASP A 390 -19.85 2.69 -1.74
CA ASP A 390 -19.36 3.56 -0.67
C ASP A 390 -18.04 4.28 -1.01
N TRP A 391 -17.22 3.75 -1.93
CA TRP A 391 -15.81 4.16 -2.04
C TRP A 391 -15.38 4.56 -3.46
N TYR A 392 -14.71 5.70 -3.59
CA TYR A 392 -13.75 5.90 -4.67
C TYR A 392 -12.47 5.19 -4.31
N TYR A 393 -11.96 4.37 -5.21
CA TYR A 393 -10.69 3.67 -5.03
C TYR A 393 -9.56 4.46 -5.67
N VAL A 394 -8.32 4.21 -5.26
CA VAL A 394 -7.12 4.73 -5.90
C VAL A 394 -6.20 3.57 -6.20
N ILE A 395 -5.68 3.51 -7.43
CA ILE A 395 -4.74 2.47 -7.87
C ILE A 395 -3.41 3.12 -8.28
N SER A 396 -2.36 2.30 -8.31
CA SER A 396 -1.05 2.70 -8.81
C SER A 396 -1.06 2.96 -10.32
N GLY A 397 -0.11 3.76 -10.80
CA GLY A 397 0.11 4.02 -12.23
C GLY A 397 0.52 2.74 -12.96
N ALA A 398 1.30 1.89 -12.30
CA ALA A 398 1.67 0.57 -12.80
C ALA A 398 0.44 -0.32 -13.08
N ASP A 399 -0.52 -0.40 -12.14
CA ASP A 399 -1.74 -1.18 -12.35
C ASP A 399 -2.66 -0.54 -13.39
N PHE A 400 -2.77 0.79 -13.39
CA PHE A 400 -3.48 1.53 -14.43
C PHE A 400 -2.96 1.21 -15.84
N ASN A 401 -1.64 1.16 -16.01
CA ASN A 401 -1.00 0.84 -17.29
C ASN A 401 -1.26 -0.62 -17.71
N LYS A 402 -1.15 -1.57 -16.78
CA LYS A 402 -1.46 -3.00 -17.03
C LYS A 402 -2.92 -3.23 -17.45
N LEU A 403 -3.86 -2.45 -16.90
CA LEU A 403 -5.29 -2.59 -17.19
C LEU A 403 -5.74 -1.91 -18.49
N ARG A 404 -4.84 -1.24 -19.23
CA ARG A 404 -5.18 -0.51 -20.47
C ARG A 404 -4.29 -0.87 -21.66
N PRO A 405 -4.07 -2.16 -21.95
CA PRO A 405 -3.21 -2.55 -23.07
C PRO A 405 -3.81 -2.05 -24.40
N ARG A 406 -2.94 -1.61 -25.31
CA ARG A 406 -3.31 -1.34 -26.70
C ARG A 406 -3.24 -2.62 -27.50
N ARG A 407 -3.91 -2.64 -28.65
CA ARG A 407 -3.82 -3.81 -29.56
C ARG A 407 -2.37 -4.14 -29.93
N ARG A 408 -1.52 -3.14 -30.13
CA ARG A 408 -0.10 -3.34 -30.51
C ARG A 408 0.72 -3.99 -29.40
N ASP A 409 0.34 -3.76 -28.14
CA ASP A 409 1.06 -4.26 -26.97
C ASP A 409 0.77 -5.75 -26.73
N LEU A 410 -0.35 -6.25 -27.28
CA LEU A 410 -0.77 -7.65 -27.21
C LEU A 410 -0.38 -8.46 -28.45
N ARG A 411 0.40 -7.91 -29.39
CA ARG A 411 0.95 -8.67 -30.51
C ARG A 411 2.38 -9.07 -30.14
N GLY A 412 2.62 -10.38 -30.10
CA GLY A 412 3.96 -10.96 -29.89
C GLY A 412 4.88 -10.79 -31.10
#